data_AF-A0A7V3QEG1-F1
#
_entry.id   AF-A0A7V3QEG1-F1
#
_cell.length_a   1.000
_cell.length_b   1.000
_cell.length_c   1.000
_cell.angle_alpha   90.00
_cell.angle_beta   90.00
_cell.angle_gamma   90.00
#
_symmetry.space_group_name_H-M   'P 1'
#
loop_
_entity.id
_entity.type
_entity.pdbx_description
1 polymer ?
#
loop_
_entity_poly.entity_id
_entity_poly.type
_entity_poly.pdbx_seq_one_letter_code
_entity_poly.pdbx_strand_id
1 'polypeptide(L)'
;MSRRFQLYVILLLWVTKAFAEPVSTATNAVTLEQESERFLIAFDISSKMRSRLKATTNFVHDLIESGFYGRAQVGDTIGVWTFNDLLYTGEFPLRVWSTNTAAFIARDVCEFLRKRRFAGVTRFNVLIEGINLVVKRSKTITIIILTDGRTKFLGTPFDEEINGAFTNLASVAEKAKEPIVIVLRAYHGQLIGGSVARASQRIVFPAYPVRPEGKQTITSQTNIVQARTVATRKNNLIPLPTPKAEPIQAESPAGNVVVYPGASLTTGAPQILSNTGQTGEKALIIASPTTRPAAPAPPMLEKPEVQALSVQTGMTTQVFTPETAAPKISLTNEVKQPWSEISGSESDVNKFANELHASDGERFSTKRIILSSSTLGESNLPSQPLLVAAPEPPWMSLTRTLIIIGLVLSGVGLVLVGTAFWYMLISRRRESIITQAMEQSNSHQDTE
;
A
#
# COMPACT_ATOMS: atom_id res chain seq x y z
N MET A 1 36.19 37.59 40.99
CA MET A 1 35.69 36.40 40.25
C MET A 1 34.63 35.72 41.10
N SER A 2 33.38 35.66 40.62
CA SER A 2 32.24 35.25 41.44
C SER A 2 32.17 33.73 41.59
N ARG A 3 31.76 33.24 42.77
CA ARG A 3 31.54 31.81 43.07
C ARG A 3 30.62 31.11 42.05
N ARG A 4 29.82 31.87 41.31
CA ARG A 4 28.97 31.36 40.23
C ARG A 4 29.76 30.91 39.00
N PHE A 5 30.86 31.59 38.67
CA PHE A 5 31.72 31.20 37.54
C PHE A 5 32.44 29.87 37.80
N GLN A 6 32.82 29.61 39.06
CA GLN A 6 33.48 28.36 39.48
C GLN A 6 32.53 27.14 39.41
N LEU A 7 31.23 27.34 39.68
CA LEU A 7 30.21 26.29 39.51
C LEU A 7 29.95 25.94 38.03
N TYR A 8 29.98 26.92 37.13
CA TYR A 8 29.80 26.66 35.69
C TYR A 8 30.97 25.87 35.09
N VAL A 9 32.21 26.13 35.51
CA VAL A 9 33.38 25.36 35.04
C VAL A 9 33.36 23.92 35.56
N ILE A 10 32.91 23.69 36.80
CA ILE A 10 32.77 22.34 37.35
C ILE A 10 31.62 21.58 36.66
N LEU A 11 30.50 22.24 36.36
CA LEU A 11 29.40 21.61 35.60
C LEU A 11 29.83 21.25 34.17
N LEU A 12 30.65 22.08 33.51
CA LEU A 12 31.17 21.80 32.17
C LEU A 12 32.13 20.59 32.16
N LEU A 13 32.92 20.41 33.24
CA LEU A 13 33.83 19.27 33.38
C LEU A 13 33.08 17.94 33.63
N TRP A 14 31.93 17.94 34.30
CA TRP A 14 31.12 16.73 34.49
C TRP A 14 30.43 16.24 33.20
N VAL A 15 30.10 17.13 32.27
CA VAL A 15 29.49 16.74 30.99
C VAL A 15 30.48 15.97 30.09
N THR A 16 31.79 16.19 30.24
CA THR A 16 32.80 15.50 29.40
C THR A 16 33.12 14.06 29.81
N LYS A 17 32.74 13.60 31.01
CA LYS A 17 33.07 12.24 31.49
C LYS A 17 31.97 11.20 31.29
N ALA A 18 30.78 11.59 30.83
CA ALA A 18 29.65 10.68 30.62
C ALA A 18 29.60 10.02 29.22
N PHE A 19 30.53 10.34 28.32
CA PHE A 19 30.65 9.73 26.99
C PHE A 19 31.90 8.84 26.89
N ALA A 20 32.06 7.89 27.82
CA ALA A 20 32.87 6.71 27.57
C ALA A 20 31.90 5.59 27.16
N GLU A 21 31.50 5.60 25.89
CA GLU A 21 30.70 4.49 25.38
C GLU A 21 31.49 3.18 25.50
N PRO A 22 30.88 2.09 26.00
CA PRO A 22 31.51 0.80 25.95
C PRO A 22 31.77 0.46 24.49
N VAL A 23 33.05 0.35 24.12
CA VAL A 23 33.47 -0.24 22.85
C VAL A 23 32.98 -1.68 22.88
N SER A 24 31.78 -1.89 22.34
CA SER A 24 31.28 -3.22 22.07
C SER A 24 32.23 -3.78 21.02
N THR A 25 33.12 -4.66 21.46
CA THR A 25 33.90 -5.53 20.59
C THR A 25 32.90 -6.39 19.83
N ALA A 26 32.42 -5.88 18.70
CA ALA A 26 31.64 -6.61 17.75
C ALA A 26 32.53 -7.72 17.18
N THR A 27 32.37 -8.92 17.72
CA THR A 27 32.83 -10.14 17.07
C THR A 27 32.33 -10.09 15.63
N ASN A 28 33.27 -10.13 14.67
CA ASN A 28 32.99 -10.19 13.24
C ASN A 28 32.30 -11.54 12.93
N ALA A 29 31.04 -11.67 13.30
CA ALA A 29 30.16 -12.63 12.68
C ALA A 29 30.11 -12.21 11.21
N VAL A 30 30.43 -13.15 10.32
CA VAL A 30 30.20 -12.99 8.89
C VAL A 30 28.68 -12.84 8.72
N THR A 31 28.20 -11.60 8.80
CA THR A 31 26.83 -11.25 8.42
C THR A 31 26.79 -11.49 6.93
N LEU A 32 26.27 -12.67 6.54
CA LEU A 32 25.75 -12.84 5.20
C LEU A 32 24.88 -11.62 4.95
N GLU A 33 25.24 -10.77 3.99
CA GLU A 33 24.41 -9.63 3.61
C GLU A 33 23.06 -10.19 3.15
N GLN A 34 22.15 -10.30 4.11
CA GLN A 34 20.81 -10.75 3.91
C GLN A 34 20.11 -9.57 3.29
N GLU A 35 20.00 -9.63 1.97
CA GLU A 35 19.48 -8.55 1.17
C GLU A 35 18.04 -8.29 1.60
N SER A 36 17.81 -7.12 2.19
CA SER A 36 16.49 -6.70 2.65
C SER A 36 15.49 -6.78 1.50
N GLU A 37 14.40 -7.51 1.68
CA GLU A 37 13.30 -7.59 0.74
C GLU A 37 12.49 -6.28 0.77
N ARG A 38 12.03 -5.87 -0.41
CA ARG A 38 11.13 -4.72 -0.55
C ARG A 38 9.71 -5.25 -0.69
N PHE A 39 8.79 -4.72 0.09
CA PHE A 39 7.36 -4.96 -0.01
C PHE A 39 6.68 -3.70 -0.53
N LEU A 40 5.87 -3.82 -1.57
CA LEU A 40 5.02 -2.75 -2.07
C LEU A 40 3.56 -3.18 -1.97
N ILE A 41 2.75 -2.42 -1.24
CA ILE A 41 1.31 -2.64 -1.20
C ILE A 41 0.62 -1.56 -2.02
N ALA A 42 -0.08 -1.95 -3.08
CA ALA A 42 -0.81 -1.06 -3.97
C ALA A 42 -2.32 -1.21 -3.76
N PHE A 43 -2.97 -0.10 -3.39
CA PHE A 43 -4.39 -0.06 -3.06
C PHE A 43 -5.22 0.62 -4.14
N ASP A 44 -6.19 -0.11 -4.65
CA ASP A 44 -7.23 0.46 -5.51
C ASP A 44 -8.18 1.34 -4.67
N ILE A 45 -8.19 2.63 -4.97
CA ILE A 45 -9.07 3.65 -4.36
C ILE A 45 -10.19 4.08 -5.33
N SER A 46 -10.58 3.22 -6.27
CA SER A 46 -11.74 3.43 -7.12
C SER A 46 -13.05 3.45 -6.31
N SER A 47 -14.11 4.00 -6.90
CA SER A 47 -15.42 4.10 -6.25
C SER A 47 -15.97 2.73 -5.81
N LYS A 48 -15.66 1.66 -6.55
CA LYS A 48 -16.13 0.30 -6.26
C LYS A 48 -15.41 -0.33 -5.07
N MET A 49 -14.20 0.12 -4.74
CA MET A 49 -13.48 -0.37 -3.57
C MET A 49 -13.98 0.21 -2.24
N ARG A 50 -14.79 1.28 -2.27
CA ARG A 50 -15.30 1.94 -1.05
C ARG A 50 -16.07 0.99 -0.12
N SER A 51 -16.92 0.13 -0.68
CA SER A 51 -17.70 -0.83 0.11
C SER A 51 -16.87 -1.95 0.73
N ARG A 52 -15.62 -2.13 0.27
CA ARG A 52 -14.68 -3.17 0.70
C ARG A 52 -13.66 -2.67 1.73
N LEU A 53 -13.62 -1.35 1.99
CA LEU A 53 -12.61 -0.70 2.81
C LEU A 53 -12.39 -1.40 4.17
N LYS A 54 -13.46 -1.80 4.85
CA LYS A 54 -13.36 -2.51 6.14
C LYS A 54 -12.57 -3.81 6.01
N ALA A 55 -12.97 -4.68 5.08
CA ALA A 55 -12.29 -5.95 4.83
C ALA A 55 -10.85 -5.75 4.36
N THR A 56 -10.62 -4.76 3.48
CA THR A 56 -9.29 -4.35 3.03
C THR A 56 -8.41 -3.93 4.20
N THR A 57 -8.87 -3.06 5.10
CA THR A 57 -8.06 -2.61 6.24
C THR A 57 -7.73 -3.74 7.21
N ASN A 58 -8.66 -4.65 7.45
CA ASN A 58 -8.42 -5.81 8.33
C ASN A 58 -7.35 -6.73 7.73
N PHE A 59 -7.50 -7.10 6.45
CA PHE A 59 -6.53 -7.92 5.76
C PHE A 59 -5.12 -7.30 5.77
N VAL A 60 -5.01 -6.00 5.52
CA VAL A 60 -3.72 -5.29 5.51
C VAL A 60 -3.09 -5.24 6.89
N HIS A 61 -3.92 -5.02 7.92
CA HIS A 61 -3.46 -5.02 9.30
C HIS A 61 -2.81 -6.36 9.62
N ASP A 62 -3.54 -7.45 9.41
CA ASP A 62 -3.09 -8.81 9.69
C ASP A 62 -1.87 -9.20 8.82
N LEU A 63 -1.86 -8.78 7.56
CA LEU A 63 -0.74 -9.02 6.64
C LEU A 63 0.54 -8.36 7.14
N ILE A 64 0.51 -7.09 7.54
CA ILE A 64 1.71 -6.37 7.99
C ILE A 64 2.14 -6.82 9.38
N GLU A 65 1.19 -7.00 10.29
CA GLU A 65 1.45 -7.41 11.68
C GLU A 65 2.09 -8.81 11.73
N SER A 66 1.61 -9.74 10.90
CA SER A 66 2.19 -11.08 10.77
C SER A 66 3.54 -11.11 10.03
N GLY A 67 4.05 -9.96 9.56
CA GLY A 67 5.24 -9.90 8.73
C GLY A 67 5.04 -10.62 7.39
N PHE A 68 3.94 -10.36 6.72
CA PHE A 68 3.55 -11.00 5.46
C PHE A 68 3.52 -12.54 5.59
N TYR A 69 2.87 -13.03 6.64
CA TYR A 69 2.84 -14.45 7.03
C TYR A 69 4.24 -15.03 7.32
N GLY A 70 5.05 -14.28 8.08
CA GLY A 70 6.41 -14.66 8.47
C GLY A 70 7.44 -14.60 7.34
N ARG A 71 7.14 -13.88 6.25
CA ARG A 71 8.07 -13.69 5.12
C ARG A 71 8.97 -12.47 5.31
N ALA A 72 8.45 -11.40 5.91
CA ALA A 72 9.26 -10.23 6.20
C ALA A 72 10.23 -10.49 7.35
N GLN A 73 11.41 -9.92 7.19
CA GLN A 73 12.54 -10.00 8.08
C GLN A 73 12.89 -8.61 8.58
N VAL A 74 13.58 -8.56 9.71
CA VAL A 74 14.03 -7.27 10.28
C VAL A 74 14.94 -6.57 9.29
N GLY A 75 14.60 -5.33 8.94
CA GLY A 75 15.35 -4.54 7.93
C GLY A 75 14.66 -4.47 6.57
N ASP A 76 13.66 -5.32 6.31
CA ASP A 76 12.85 -5.22 5.09
C ASP A 76 12.10 -3.89 5.02
N THR A 77 11.75 -3.43 3.82
CA THR A 77 11.09 -2.13 3.63
C THR A 77 9.67 -2.28 3.11
N ILE A 78 8.76 -1.43 3.59
CA ILE A 78 7.35 -1.40 3.18
C ILE A 78 7.06 -0.04 2.54
N GLY A 79 6.66 -0.08 1.27
CA GLY A 79 6.07 1.03 0.55
C GLY A 79 4.56 0.83 0.36
N VAL A 80 3.82 1.93 0.34
CA VAL A 80 2.37 1.93 0.08
C VAL A 80 2.05 2.91 -1.03
N TRP A 81 1.36 2.42 -2.05
CA TRP A 81 0.80 3.21 -3.14
C TRP A 81 -0.71 3.12 -3.14
N THR A 82 -1.37 4.15 -3.67
CA THR A 82 -2.79 4.11 -3.99
C THR A 82 -2.99 4.42 -5.46
N PHE A 83 -4.01 3.86 -6.08
CA PHE A 83 -4.30 4.12 -7.49
C PHE A 83 -5.80 4.05 -7.79
N ASN A 84 -6.23 4.78 -8.80
CA ASN A 84 -7.54 4.68 -9.41
C ASN A 84 -7.36 4.86 -10.93
N ASP A 85 -7.83 5.97 -11.51
CA ASP A 85 -7.49 6.42 -12.84
C ASP A 85 -6.10 7.07 -12.92
N LEU A 86 -5.53 7.44 -11.77
CA LEU A 86 -4.16 7.94 -11.59
C LEU A 86 -3.40 7.08 -10.58
N LEU A 87 -2.07 7.14 -10.64
CA LEU A 87 -1.17 6.52 -9.68
C LEU A 87 -0.66 7.56 -8.67
N TYR A 88 -0.83 7.29 -7.37
CA TYR A 88 -0.33 8.13 -6.28
C TYR A 88 0.77 7.40 -5.53
N THR A 89 1.99 7.94 -5.59
CA THR A 89 3.19 7.39 -4.96
C THR A 89 3.77 8.39 -3.95
N GLY A 90 4.51 7.89 -2.96
CA GLY A 90 5.25 8.75 -2.00
C GLY A 90 4.41 9.45 -0.93
N GLU A 91 3.08 9.33 -0.97
CA GLU A 91 2.21 9.93 0.06
C GLU A 91 2.27 9.19 1.41
N PHE A 92 2.58 7.90 1.39
CA PHE A 92 2.92 7.14 2.58
C PHE A 92 4.45 7.00 2.66
N PRO A 93 5.09 7.36 3.79
CA PRO A 93 6.54 7.27 3.91
C PRO A 93 7.00 5.81 3.85
N LEU A 94 8.13 5.56 3.21
CA LEU A 94 8.76 4.24 3.22
C LEU A 94 9.13 3.88 4.67
N ARG A 95 8.71 2.70 5.14
CA ARG A 95 8.97 2.22 6.50
C ARG A 95 9.90 1.02 6.49
N VAL A 96 10.76 0.91 7.50
CA VAL A 96 11.54 -0.30 7.76
C VAL A 96 10.73 -1.19 8.70
N TRP A 97 10.54 -2.44 8.32
CA TRP A 97 9.79 -3.43 9.07
C TRP A 97 10.69 -4.12 10.10
N SER A 98 10.09 -4.37 11.26
CA SER A 98 10.61 -5.23 12.32
C SER A 98 9.42 -5.75 13.11
N THR A 99 9.59 -6.82 13.87
CA THR A 99 8.56 -7.33 14.80
C THR A 99 8.10 -6.25 15.79
N ASN A 100 8.99 -5.38 16.25
CA ASN A 100 8.67 -4.30 17.20
C ASN A 100 7.89 -3.14 16.56
N THR A 101 8.01 -2.93 15.24
CA THR A 101 7.36 -1.83 14.52
C THR A 101 6.13 -2.28 13.72
N ALA A 102 5.92 -3.59 13.55
CA ALA A 102 4.89 -4.17 12.68
C ALA A 102 3.48 -3.64 12.99
N ALA A 103 3.04 -3.70 14.24
CA ALA A 103 1.71 -3.23 14.65
C ALA A 103 1.52 -1.71 14.42
N PHE A 104 2.56 -0.90 14.65
CA PHE A 104 2.50 0.54 14.40
C PHE A 104 2.40 0.84 12.90
N ILE A 105 3.18 0.15 12.07
CA ILE A 105 3.12 0.30 10.62
C ILE A 105 1.73 -0.12 10.12
N ALA A 106 1.21 -1.26 10.58
CA ALA A 106 -0.11 -1.76 10.22
C ALA A 106 -1.21 -0.71 10.51
N ARG A 107 -1.23 -0.17 11.73
CA ARG A 107 -2.16 0.88 12.14
C ARG A 107 -2.03 2.14 11.26
N ASP A 108 -0.81 2.63 11.06
CA ASP A 108 -0.53 3.83 10.26
C ASP A 108 -1.05 3.66 8.81
N VAL A 109 -0.84 2.48 8.21
CA VAL A 109 -1.36 2.17 6.87
C VAL A 109 -2.89 2.14 6.87
N CYS A 110 -3.53 1.52 7.86
CA CYS A 110 -4.99 1.52 7.95
C CYS A 110 -5.58 2.94 8.11
N GLU A 111 -4.97 3.79 8.93
CA GLU A 111 -5.36 5.19 9.08
C GLU A 111 -5.18 5.98 7.79
N PHE A 112 -4.04 5.78 7.12
CA PHE A 112 -3.76 6.36 5.82
C PHE A 112 -4.87 6.03 4.81
N LEU A 113 -5.27 4.75 4.71
CA LEU A 113 -6.31 4.32 3.78
C LEU A 113 -7.70 4.87 4.13
N ARG A 114 -8.06 4.95 5.41
CA ARG A 114 -9.37 5.51 5.83
C ARG A 114 -9.53 6.98 5.47
N LYS A 115 -8.42 7.73 5.40
CA LYS A 115 -8.41 9.16 5.01
C LYS A 115 -8.49 9.36 3.49
N ARG A 116 -8.33 8.30 2.68
CA ARG A 116 -8.36 8.40 1.22
C ARG A 116 -9.79 8.60 0.71
N ARG A 117 -9.93 9.46 -0.29
CA ARG A 117 -11.17 9.62 -1.06
C ARG A 117 -11.25 8.51 -2.10
N PHE A 118 -12.31 7.70 -2.02
CA PHE A 118 -12.61 6.67 -3.01
C PHE A 118 -13.39 7.27 -4.17
N ALA A 119 -12.79 7.31 -5.35
CA ALA A 119 -13.35 7.95 -6.54
C ALA A 119 -12.74 7.39 -7.82
N GLY A 120 -13.41 7.61 -8.95
CA GLY A 120 -12.91 7.18 -10.26
C GLY A 120 -13.08 5.68 -10.49
N VAL A 121 -12.31 5.18 -11.46
CA VAL A 121 -12.31 3.79 -11.96
C VAL A 121 -10.90 3.21 -11.88
N THR A 122 -10.80 1.91 -11.67
CA THR A 122 -9.51 1.21 -11.63
C THR A 122 -8.84 1.22 -13.00
N ARG A 123 -7.60 1.71 -13.09
CA ARG A 123 -6.75 1.63 -14.28
C ARG A 123 -5.43 0.93 -13.94
N PHE A 124 -5.30 -0.33 -14.35
CA PHE A 124 -4.06 -1.08 -14.09
C PHE A 124 -2.88 -0.60 -14.91
N ASN A 125 -3.08 -0.07 -16.12
CA ASN A 125 -1.98 0.38 -16.96
C ASN A 125 -1.09 1.43 -16.25
N VAL A 126 -1.69 2.42 -15.57
CA VAL A 126 -0.93 3.43 -14.81
C VAL A 126 -0.18 2.83 -13.62
N LEU A 127 -0.77 1.83 -12.96
CA LEU A 127 -0.11 1.12 -11.86
C LEU A 127 1.06 0.27 -12.37
N ILE A 128 0.86 -0.49 -13.45
CA ILE A 128 1.86 -1.40 -14.03
C ILE A 128 3.07 -0.65 -14.55
N GLU A 129 2.88 0.52 -15.18
CA GLU A 129 3.98 1.40 -15.57
C GLU A 129 4.85 1.79 -14.36
N GLY A 130 4.22 2.20 -13.25
CA GLY A 130 4.91 2.49 -12.00
C GLY A 130 5.62 1.27 -11.41
N ILE A 131 4.95 0.12 -11.37
CA ILE A 131 5.51 -1.15 -10.88
C ILE A 131 6.76 -1.51 -11.68
N ASN A 132 6.72 -1.43 -13.01
CA ASN A 132 7.85 -1.77 -13.88
C ASN A 132 9.09 -0.91 -13.58
N LEU A 133 8.91 0.37 -13.22
CA LEU A 133 10.01 1.25 -12.84
C LEU A 133 10.67 0.81 -11.52
N VAL A 134 9.86 0.41 -10.52
CA VAL A 134 10.39 -0.03 -9.22
C VAL A 134 11.00 -1.42 -9.31
N VAL A 135 10.38 -2.32 -10.08
CA VAL A 135 10.90 -3.67 -10.34
C VAL A 135 12.30 -3.56 -10.93
N LYS A 136 12.50 -2.79 -12.01
CA LYS A 136 13.82 -2.58 -12.64
C LYS A 136 14.93 -2.11 -11.70
N ARG A 137 14.56 -1.41 -10.61
CA ARG A 137 15.48 -0.85 -9.61
C ARG A 137 15.60 -1.69 -8.34
N SER A 138 14.97 -2.86 -8.30
CA SER A 138 14.90 -3.72 -7.13
C SER A 138 15.54 -5.06 -7.42
N LYS A 139 16.44 -5.50 -6.53
CA LYS A 139 16.99 -6.85 -6.59
C LYS A 139 15.95 -7.89 -6.20
N THR A 140 15.20 -7.64 -5.14
CA THR A 140 14.05 -8.43 -4.69
C THR A 140 12.91 -7.47 -4.37
N ILE A 141 11.72 -7.77 -4.87
CA ILE A 141 10.50 -7.07 -4.46
C ILE A 141 9.30 -8.01 -4.52
N THR A 142 8.45 -7.93 -3.50
CA THR A 142 7.11 -8.53 -3.49
C THR A 142 6.09 -7.40 -3.55
N ILE A 143 5.17 -7.49 -4.51
CA ILE A 143 4.13 -6.48 -4.76
C ILE A 143 2.78 -7.13 -4.46
N ILE A 144 1.98 -6.49 -3.60
CA ILE A 144 0.65 -6.93 -3.22
C ILE A 144 -0.34 -5.88 -3.70
N ILE A 145 -1.24 -6.25 -4.60
CA ILE A 145 -2.24 -5.35 -5.19
C ILE A 145 -3.61 -5.76 -4.66
N LEU A 146 -4.36 -4.81 -4.12
CA LEU A 146 -5.72 -5.02 -3.62
C LEU A 146 -6.72 -4.29 -4.53
N THR A 147 -7.67 -5.02 -5.10
CA THR A 147 -8.60 -4.51 -6.13
C THR A 147 -9.98 -5.18 -6.03
N ASP A 148 -10.95 -4.70 -6.81
CA ASP A 148 -12.27 -5.32 -6.94
C ASP A 148 -12.34 -6.45 -7.99
N GLY A 149 -11.27 -6.63 -8.79
CA GLY A 149 -11.13 -7.66 -9.81
C GLY A 149 -12.09 -7.53 -11.00
N ARG A 150 -12.67 -6.35 -11.24
CA ARG A 150 -13.60 -6.11 -12.35
C ARG A 150 -12.91 -5.62 -13.62
N THR A 151 -11.79 -4.92 -13.47
CA THR A 151 -11.00 -4.43 -14.60
C THR A 151 -10.00 -5.48 -15.03
N LYS A 152 -9.80 -5.67 -16.34
CA LYS A 152 -8.78 -6.58 -16.87
C LYS A 152 -7.38 -6.14 -16.45
N PHE A 153 -6.58 -7.07 -15.98
CA PHE A 153 -5.19 -6.89 -15.64
C PHE A 153 -4.32 -7.14 -16.88
N LEU A 154 -3.48 -6.17 -17.26
CA LEU A 154 -2.67 -6.23 -18.47
C LEU A 154 -1.28 -5.63 -18.22
N GLY A 155 -0.28 -6.09 -18.98
CA GLY A 155 1.08 -5.57 -18.96
C GLY A 155 2.05 -6.40 -18.11
N THR A 156 1.69 -7.62 -17.76
CA THR A 156 2.55 -8.57 -17.05
C THR A 156 2.61 -9.93 -17.78
N PRO A 157 3.64 -10.75 -17.53
CA PRO A 157 3.67 -12.12 -18.04
C PRO A 157 2.55 -13.04 -17.51
N PHE A 158 1.78 -12.59 -16.51
CA PHE A 158 0.76 -13.39 -15.80
C PHE A 158 -0.66 -12.90 -16.09
N ASP A 159 -0.86 -12.11 -17.15
CA ASP A 159 -2.14 -11.47 -17.46
C ASP A 159 -3.27 -12.49 -17.63
N GLU A 160 -3.04 -13.57 -18.40
CA GLU A 160 -4.06 -14.59 -18.65
C GLU A 160 -4.50 -15.30 -17.36
N GLU A 161 -3.53 -15.69 -16.53
CA GLU A 161 -3.78 -16.35 -15.24
C GLU A 161 -4.57 -15.45 -14.28
N ILE A 162 -4.14 -14.20 -14.14
CA ILE A 162 -4.78 -13.22 -13.25
C ILE A 162 -6.22 -12.95 -13.71
N ASN A 163 -6.43 -12.73 -15.01
CA ASN A 163 -7.76 -12.51 -15.56
C ASN A 163 -8.65 -13.75 -15.48
N GLY A 164 -8.08 -14.95 -15.65
CA GLY A 164 -8.77 -16.22 -15.43
C GLY A 164 -9.18 -16.41 -13.96
N ALA A 165 -8.39 -15.92 -13.01
CA ALA A 165 -8.79 -15.92 -11.60
C ALA A 165 -9.91 -14.90 -11.32
N PHE A 166 -9.90 -13.73 -11.97
CA PHE A 166 -10.95 -12.72 -11.79
C PHE A 166 -12.34 -13.23 -12.18
N THR A 167 -12.46 -13.97 -13.29
CA THR A 167 -13.76 -14.53 -13.71
C THR A 167 -14.36 -15.47 -12.68
N ASN A 168 -13.51 -16.21 -11.95
CA ASN A 168 -13.92 -17.15 -10.92
C ASN A 168 -14.18 -16.48 -9.56
N LEU A 169 -13.41 -15.45 -9.21
CA LEU A 169 -13.41 -14.89 -7.85
C LEU A 169 -14.26 -13.62 -7.70
N ALA A 170 -14.43 -12.81 -8.74
CA ALA A 170 -15.00 -11.46 -8.62
C ALA A 170 -16.42 -11.44 -8.06
N SER A 171 -17.30 -12.34 -8.53
CA SER A 171 -18.69 -12.44 -8.03
C SER A 171 -18.75 -12.80 -6.55
N VAL A 172 -17.92 -13.76 -6.11
CA VAL A 172 -17.88 -14.21 -4.71
C VAL A 172 -17.27 -13.13 -3.82
N ALA A 173 -16.17 -12.51 -4.24
CA ALA A 173 -15.52 -11.42 -3.52
C ALA A 173 -16.44 -10.19 -3.38
N GLU A 174 -17.21 -9.86 -4.42
CA GLU A 174 -18.19 -8.78 -4.37
C GLU A 174 -19.29 -9.02 -3.35
N LYS A 175 -19.89 -10.23 -3.37
CA LYS A 175 -20.94 -10.59 -2.39
C LYS A 175 -20.41 -10.52 -0.96
N ALA A 176 -19.17 -10.97 -0.74
CA ALA A 176 -18.51 -10.92 0.56
C ALA A 176 -17.98 -9.52 0.95
N LYS A 177 -18.02 -8.55 0.03
CA LYS A 177 -17.39 -7.22 0.18
C LYS A 177 -15.90 -7.32 0.52
N GLU A 178 -15.23 -8.30 -0.05
CA GLU A 178 -13.79 -8.53 0.10
C GLU A 178 -13.03 -8.01 -1.13
N PRO A 179 -11.79 -7.54 -0.96
CA PRO A 179 -10.92 -7.30 -2.10
C PRO A 179 -10.35 -8.62 -2.64
N ILE A 180 -10.04 -8.60 -3.93
CA ILE A 180 -9.15 -9.58 -4.56
C ILE A 180 -7.71 -9.08 -4.36
N VAL A 181 -6.84 -10.00 -3.98
CA VAL A 181 -5.43 -9.80 -3.71
C VAL A 181 -4.63 -10.45 -4.83
N ILE A 182 -3.76 -9.68 -5.47
CA ILE A 182 -2.79 -10.15 -6.46
C ILE A 182 -1.42 -10.04 -5.81
N VAL A 183 -0.63 -11.11 -5.84
CA VAL A 183 0.78 -11.07 -5.42
C VAL A 183 1.66 -11.25 -6.64
N LEU A 184 2.51 -10.28 -6.90
CA LEU A 184 3.56 -10.37 -7.91
C LEU A 184 4.92 -10.41 -7.20
N ARG A 185 5.82 -11.27 -7.69
CA ARG A 185 7.21 -11.28 -7.22
C ARG A 185 8.14 -10.92 -8.34
N ALA A 186 9.16 -10.14 -7.99
CA ALA A 186 10.23 -9.76 -8.90
C ALA A 186 11.61 -10.03 -8.31
N TYR A 187 12.51 -10.49 -9.17
CA TYR A 187 13.90 -10.79 -8.86
C TYR A 187 14.78 -10.23 -9.97
N HIS A 188 15.84 -9.48 -9.60
CA HIS A 188 16.77 -8.79 -10.51
C HIS A 188 16.08 -8.03 -11.65
N GLY A 189 15.09 -7.20 -11.33
CA GLY A 189 14.43 -6.38 -12.34
C GLY A 189 13.42 -7.11 -13.23
N GLN A 190 13.07 -8.36 -12.93
CA GLN A 190 12.12 -9.15 -13.70
C GLN A 190 11.03 -9.72 -12.83
N LEU A 191 9.78 -9.70 -13.31
CA LEU A 191 8.67 -10.41 -12.67
C LEU A 191 8.83 -11.93 -12.88
N ILE A 192 8.83 -12.69 -11.79
CA ILE A 192 9.11 -14.14 -11.80
C ILE A 192 7.90 -15.01 -11.42
N GLY A 193 6.85 -14.42 -10.85
CA GLY A 193 5.63 -15.15 -10.50
C GLY A 193 4.47 -14.23 -10.14
N GLY A 194 3.27 -14.75 -10.32
CA GLY A 194 2.00 -14.14 -9.92
C GLY A 194 1.15 -15.13 -9.12
N SER A 195 0.24 -14.62 -8.30
CA SER A 195 -0.85 -15.40 -7.70
C SER A 195 -2.04 -14.50 -7.41
N VAL A 196 -3.24 -15.07 -7.35
CA VAL A 196 -4.48 -14.35 -7.06
C VAL A 196 -5.31 -15.10 -6.04
N ALA A 197 -5.84 -14.39 -5.05
CA ALA A 197 -6.72 -14.94 -4.02
C ALA A 197 -7.72 -13.89 -3.51
N ARG A 198 -8.78 -14.32 -2.83
CA ARG A 198 -9.60 -13.40 -2.01
C ARG A 198 -8.90 -13.11 -0.69
N ALA A 199 -9.19 -11.97 -0.08
CA ALA A 199 -8.60 -11.60 1.22
C ALA A 199 -8.88 -12.62 2.35
N SER A 200 -10.02 -13.31 2.32
CA SER A 200 -10.34 -14.38 3.28
C SER A 200 -9.58 -15.69 3.05
N GLN A 201 -8.94 -15.84 1.89
CA GLN A 201 -8.20 -17.04 1.54
C GLN A 201 -6.72 -16.90 1.91
N ARG A 202 -6.06 -18.05 2.09
CA ARG A 202 -4.62 -18.09 2.32
C ARG A 202 -3.89 -17.58 1.07
N ILE A 203 -3.13 -16.49 1.22
CA ILE A 203 -2.31 -15.93 0.16
C ILE A 203 -1.08 -16.83 -0.06
N VAL A 204 -0.81 -17.19 -1.31
CA VAL A 204 0.43 -17.88 -1.69
C VAL A 204 1.40 -16.90 -2.32
N PHE A 205 2.61 -16.86 -1.78
CA PHE A 205 3.71 -16.08 -2.32
C PHE A 205 4.52 -16.96 -3.27
N PRO A 206 4.66 -16.59 -4.56
CA PRO A 206 5.51 -17.32 -5.50
C PRO A 206 6.92 -17.52 -4.94
N ALA A 207 7.56 -18.68 -5.10
CA ALA A 207 8.92 -18.87 -4.57
C ALA A 207 9.94 -18.00 -5.33
N TYR A 208 10.95 -17.48 -4.62
CA TYR A 208 12.13 -16.94 -5.29
C TYR A 208 12.94 -18.10 -5.88
N PRO A 209 13.62 -17.91 -7.02
CA PRO A 209 14.57 -18.90 -7.50
C PRO A 209 15.62 -19.11 -6.41
N VAL A 210 16.00 -20.37 -6.19
CA VAL A 210 17.10 -20.70 -5.28
C VAL A 210 18.32 -19.93 -5.78
N ARG A 211 18.88 -19.07 -4.91
CA ARG A 211 20.13 -18.37 -5.23
C ARG A 211 21.12 -19.47 -5.61
N PRO A 212 21.73 -19.46 -6.82
CA PRO A 212 22.76 -20.43 -7.14
C PRO A 212 23.79 -20.29 -6.02
N GLU A 213 23.89 -21.31 -5.18
CA GLU A 213 24.85 -21.35 -4.09
C GLU A 213 26.20 -21.18 -4.77
N GLY A 214 26.73 -19.95 -4.74
CA GLY A 214 28.04 -19.67 -5.27
C GLY A 214 28.94 -20.59 -4.49
N LYS A 215 29.44 -21.65 -5.16
CA LYS A 215 30.16 -22.78 -4.57
C LYS A 215 30.97 -22.25 -3.41
N GLN A 216 30.45 -22.39 -2.18
CA GLN A 216 31.20 -22.00 -1.02
C GLN A 216 32.39 -22.93 -1.08
N THR A 217 33.55 -22.38 -1.43
CA THR A 217 34.78 -23.13 -1.39
C THR A 217 34.99 -23.30 0.09
N ILE A 218 34.45 -24.39 0.64
CA ILE A 218 34.80 -24.88 1.95
C ILE A 218 36.27 -25.25 1.79
N THR A 219 37.16 -24.28 1.96
CA THR A 219 38.54 -24.57 2.30
C THR A 219 38.42 -25.20 3.66
N SER A 220 38.26 -26.52 3.67
CA SER A 220 38.44 -27.37 4.83
C SER A 220 39.85 -27.08 5.33
N GLN A 221 39.98 -26.08 6.20
CA GLN A 221 41.07 -26.03 7.15
C GLN A 221 40.83 -27.24 8.04
N THR A 222 41.45 -28.34 7.63
CA THR A 222 41.77 -29.52 8.41
C THR A 222 42.49 -29.06 9.67
N ASN A 223 41.72 -28.61 10.66
CA ASN A 223 42.21 -28.39 12.00
C ASN A 223 42.19 -29.77 12.66
N ILE A 224 43.34 -30.44 12.62
CA ILE A 224 43.56 -31.73 13.26
C ILE A 224 43.52 -31.48 14.77
N VAL A 225 42.31 -31.43 15.35
CA VAL A 225 42.14 -31.51 16.80
C VAL A 225 42.22 -32.98 17.18
N GLN A 226 43.44 -33.31 17.59
CA GLN A 226 43.87 -34.46 18.36
C GLN A 226 42.76 -35.08 19.22
N ALA A 227 42.53 -36.37 18.98
CA ALA A 227 41.56 -37.20 19.66
C ALA A 227 41.69 -37.11 21.19
N ARG A 228 40.60 -36.76 21.87
CA ARG A 228 40.40 -37.11 23.27
C ARG A 228 39.22 -38.07 23.37
N THR A 229 39.57 -39.34 23.49
CA THR A 229 38.73 -40.47 23.85
C THR A 229 37.89 -40.14 25.09
N VAL A 230 36.58 -40.06 24.93
CA VAL A 230 35.63 -40.13 26.06
C VAL A 230 34.89 -41.45 25.95
N ALA A 231 35.04 -42.25 27.00
CA ALA A 231 34.56 -43.61 27.11
C ALA A 231 33.03 -43.70 27.09
N THR A 232 32.58 -44.72 26.38
CA THR A 232 31.21 -45.24 26.27
C THR A 232 30.62 -45.56 27.64
N ARG A 233 29.57 -44.83 28.06
CA ARG A 233 28.67 -45.28 29.14
C ARG A 233 27.43 -45.91 28.52
N LYS A 234 27.45 -47.23 28.49
CA LYS A 234 26.35 -48.12 28.10
C LYS A 234 25.28 -48.07 29.20
N ASN A 235 24.11 -47.50 28.95
CA ASN A 235 22.98 -47.57 29.87
C ASN A 235 21.73 -48.16 29.19
N ASN A 236 21.09 -49.03 29.96
CA ASN A 236 20.10 -50.02 29.59
C ASN A 236 18.80 -49.45 29.04
N LEU A 237 18.28 -50.22 28.08
CA LEU A 237 16.92 -50.21 27.56
C LEU A 237 15.91 -50.63 28.65
N ILE A 238 14.79 -49.91 28.71
CA ILE A 238 13.51 -50.43 29.21
C ILE A 238 12.51 -50.30 28.04
N PRO A 239 11.86 -51.39 27.61
CA PRO A 239 10.85 -51.32 26.56
C PRO A 239 9.51 -50.83 27.13
N LEU A 240 8.97 -49.76 26.52
CA LEU A 240 7.63 -49.23 26.84
C LEU A 240 6.59 -49.88 25.91
N PRO A 241 5.43 -50.35 26.42
CA PRO A 241 4.41 -50.99 25.61
C PRO A 241 3.62 -50.01 24.73
N THR A 242 3.37 -50.46 23.51
CA THR A 242 2.66 -49.80 22.41
C THR A 242 1.15 -49.67 22.69
N PRO A 243 0.55 -48.48 22.58
CA PRO A 243 -0.90 -48.34 22.45
C PRO A 243 -1.31 -48.46 20.97
N LYS A 244 -2.27 -49.34 20.73
CA LYS A 244 -2.97 -49.56 19.46
C LYS A 244 -3.81 -48.32 19.13
N ALA A 245 -3.44 -47.59 18.07
CA ALA A 245 -4.21 -46.45 17.58
C ALA A 245 -5.26 -46.88 16.55
N GLU A 246 -6.49 -46.44 16.79
CA GLU A 246 -7.67 -46.55 15.96
C GLU A 246 -7.66 -45.44 14.89
N PRO A 247 -8.08 -45.70 13.63
CA PRO A 247 -7.95 -44.75 12.55
C PRO A 247 -9.09 -43.73 12.57
N ILE A 248 -8.78 -42.48 12.95
CA ILE A 248 -9.67 -41.33 12.75
C ILE A 248 -9.51 -40.86 11.29
N GLN A 249 -10.58 -40.98 10.51
CA GLN A 249 -10.71 -40.37 9.20
C GLN A 249 -10.77 -38.84 9.37
N ALA A 250 -9.76 -38.15 8.86
CA ALA A 250 -9.77 -36.70 8.72
C ALA A 250 -10.28 -36.34 7.33
N GLU A 251 -11.50 -35.78 7.26
CA GLU A 251 -11.98 -35.06 6.08
C GLU A 251 -11.15 -33.80 5.89
N SER A 252 -10.41 -33.76 4.78
CA SER A 252 -9.61 -32.61 4.37
C SER A 252 -10.49 -31.65 3.55
N PRO A 253 -10.66 -30.38 3.96
CA PRO A 253 -11.35 -29.40 3.13
C PRO A 253 -10.45 -28.98 1.96
N ALA A 254 -10.85 -29.40 0.76
CA ALA A 254 -10.23 -29.00 -0.50
C ALA A 254 -10.42 -27.48 -0.75
N GLY A 255 -9.45 -26.68 -0.32
CA GLY A 255 -9.30 -25.30 -0.73
C GLY A 255 -8.52 -25.21 -2.04
N ASN A 256 -9.19 -24.86 -3.14
CA ASN A 256 -8.56 -24.59 -4.43
C ASN A 256 -7.65 -23.37 -4.33
N VAL A 257 -6.37 -23.62 -4.08
CA VAL A 257 -5.28 -22.63 -4.17
C VAL A 257 -4.49 -23.00 -5.42
N VAL A 258 -4.59 -22.19 -6.46
CA VAL A 258 -3.86 -22.42 -7.70
C VAL A 258 -2.51 -21.72 -7.59
N VAL A 259 -1.45 -22.52 -7.53
CA VAL A 259 -0.05 -22.06 -7.50
C VAL A 259 0.57 -22.49 -8.82
N TYR A 260 0.99 -21.54 -9.64
CA TYR A 260 1.54 -21.84 -10.96
C TYR A 260 3.08 -21.76 -10.93
N PRO A 261 3.80 -22.83 -11.32
CA PRO A 261 5.24 -22.76 -11.51
C PRO A 261 5.58 -21.97 -12.78
N GLY A 262 6.58 -21.10 -12.68
CA GLY A 262 7.04 -20.24 -13.77
C GLY A 262 7.53 -21.02 -15.00
N ALA A 263 7.18 -20.52 -16.18
CA ALA A 263 7.55 -21.09 -17.47
C ALA A 263 9.07 -20.98 -17.75
N SER A 264 9.69 -22.11 -18.07
CA SER A 264 11.04 -22.15 -18.68
C SER A 264 11.00 -21.54 -20.09
N LEU A 265 11.83 -20.52 -20.33
CA LEU A 265 12.02 -19.91 -21.64
C LEU A 265 12.89 -20.84 -22.52
N THR A 266 12.27 -21.55 -23.47
CA THR A 266 12.99 -22.25 -24.54
C THR A 266 13.15 -21.33 -25.74
N THR A 267 14.40 -21.03 -26.08
CA THR A 267 14.81 -20.23 -27.25
C THR A 267 14.78 -21.10 -28.50
N GLY A 268 13.90 -20.77 -29.46
CA GLY A 268 13.87 -21.38 -30.79
C GLY A 268 13.84 -20.29 -31.86
N ALA A 269 14.94 -20.17 -32.61
CA ALA A 269 15.06 -19.28 -33.76
C ALA A 269 14.40 -19.91 -35.01
N PRO A 270 13.63 -19.17 -35.82
CA PRO A 270 13.26 -19.61 -37.16
C PRO A 270 14.20 -19.05 -38.23
N GLN A 271 14.53 -19.91 -39.20
CA GLN A 271 15.33 -19.62 -40.38
C GLN A 271 14.58 -18.75 -41.39
N ILE A 272 15.35 -17.91 -42.08
CA ILE A 272 14.97 -17.03 -43.18
C ILE A 272 14.75 -17.85 -44.46
N LEU A 273 13.66 -17.61 -45.18
CA LEU A 273 13.57 -17.91 -46.61
C LEU A 273 13.15 -16.65 -47.37
N SER A 274 14.04 -16.22 -48.26
CA SER A 274 13.88 -15.13 -49.21
C SER A 274 12.80 -15.43 -50.24
N ASN A 275 12.01 -14.43 -50.64
CA ASN A 275 11.44 -14.45 -51.98
C ASN A 275 11.38 -13.05 -52.60
N THR A 276 11.94 -12.99 -53.80
CA THR A 276 12.09 -11.83 -54.68
C THR A 276 10.87 -11.75 -55.59
N GLY A 277 10.31 -10.55 -55.80
CA GLY A 277 9.25 -10.34 -56.77
C GLY A 277 8.96 -8.87 -57.02
N GLN A 278 9.46 -8.38 -58.16
CA GLN A 278 9.28 -7.04 -58.72
C GLN A 278 7.81 -6.69 -59.01
N THR A 279 7.55 -5.37 -59.07
CA THR A 279 6.74 -4.59 -60.04
C THR A 279 6.15 -3.43 -59.24
N GLY A 280 6.48 -2.14 -59.40
CA GLY A 280 6.85 -1.38 -60.57
C GLY A 280 5.85 -0.22 -60.61
N GLU A 281 6.19 0.97 -60.09
CA GLU A 281 5.32 2.13 -60.29
C GLU A 281 6.06 3.46 -60.30
N LYS A 282 5.54 4.30 -61.18
CA LYS A 282 6.09 5.45 -61.88
C LYS A 282 5.78 6.72 -61.08
N ALA A 283 6.78 7.46 -60.63
CA ALA A 283 6.57 8.74 -59.92
C ALA A 283 6.83 9.93 -60.84
N LEU A 284 5.74 10.63 -61.16
CA LEU A 284 5.68 11.91 -61.85
C LEU A 284 5.92 13.05 -60.84
N ILE A 285 6.71 14.03 -61.27
CA ILE A 285 6.91 15.35 -60.69
C ILE A 285 5.56 16.06 -60.50
N ILE A 286 5.33 16.79 -59.39
CA ILE A 286 4.60 18.09 -59.33
C ILE A 286 4.74 18.74 -57.93
N ALA A 287 4.75 20.07 -57.97
CA ALA A 287 5.14 21.07 -57.00
C ALA A 287 4.25 21.23 -55.74
N SER A 288 4.85 21.84 -54.72
CA SER A 288 4.21 22.42 -53.53
C SER A 288 3.31 23.62 -53.88
N PRO A 289 2.30 23.90 -53.04
CA PRO A 289 2.26 25.24 -52.47
C PRO A 289 1.90 25.32 -50.99
N THR A 290 2.56 26.30 -50.36
CA THR A 290 2.28 26.99 -49.10
C THR A 290 0.83 27.41 -48.94
N THR A 291 0.21 27.14 -47.79
CA THR A 291 -0.69 28.13 -47.12
C THR A 291 -0.82 27.86 -45.63
N ARG A 292 -0.50 28.88 -44.83
CA ARG A 292 -0.59 28.96 -43.38
C ARG A 292 -1.92 29.63 -43.01
N PRO A 293 -2.82 29.00 -42.23
CA PRO A 293 -4.00 29.70 -41.71
C PRO A 293 -3.65 30.58 -40.51
N ALA A 294 -4.22 31.79 -40.50
CA ALA A 294 -4.09 32.79 -39.46
C ALA A 294 -4.86 32.41 -38.18
N ALA A 295 -4.31 32.81 -37.03
CA ALA A 295 -4.93 32.68 -35.72
C ALA A 295 -6.04 33.73 -35.51
N PRO A 296 -7.17 33.40 -34.87
CA PRO A 296 -8.17 34.39 -34.46
C PRO A 296 -7.77 35.10 -33.16
N ALA A 297 -8.08 36.39 -33.10
CA ALA A 297 -7.87 37.27 -31.95
C ALA A 297 -8.83 36.95 -30.77
N PRO A 298 -8.43 37.24 -29.51
CA PRO A 298 -9.30 37.07 -28.35
C PRO A 298 -10.32 38.22 -28.20
N PRO A 299 -11.54 37.94 -27.70
CA PRO A 299 -12.58 38.95 -27.47
C PRO A 299 -12.29 39.80 -26.22
N MET A 300 -12.70 41.06 -26.34
CA MET A 300 -12.54 42.17 -25.40
C MET A 300 -13.45 42.00 -24.17
N LEU A 301 -12.90 42.24 -22.98
CA LEU A 301 -13.64 42.29 -21.71
C LEU A 301 -14.64 43.46 -21.71
N GLU A 302 -15.91 43.16 -21.47
CA GLU A 302 -16.95 44.17 -21.20
C GLU A 302 -17.23 44.24 -19.69
N LYS A 303 -17.32 45.49 -19.21
CA LYS A 303 -17.38 45.93 -17.82
C LYS A 303 -18.84 45.87 -17.31
N PRO A 304 -19.14 45.35 -16.10
CA PRO A 304 -20.51 45.40 -15.59
C PRO A 304 -20.81 46.78 -15.00
N GLU A 305 -21.84 47.41 -15.55
CA GLU A 305 -22.50 48.60 -15.02
C GLU A 305 -23.59 48.18 -14.02
N VAL A 306 -23.57 48.84 -12.86
CA VAL A 306 -24.47 48.60 -11.73
C VAL A 306 -25.78 49.36 -11.96
N GLN A 307 -26.92 48.66 -11.92
CA GLN A 307 -28.22 49.29 -11.71
C GLN A 307 -28.93 48.67 -10.51
N ALA A 308 -29.25 49.53 -9.55
CA ALA A 308 -30.09 49.26 -8.40
C ALA A 308 -31.56 49.52 -8.77
N LEU A 309 -32.49 48.67 -8.32
CA LEU A 309 -33.91 49.02 -8.23
C LEU A 309 -34.64 48.23 -7.12
N SER A 310 -34.93 48.96 -6.04
CA SER A 310 -36.20 49.09 -5.32
C SER A 310 -37.16 47.90 -5.11
N VAL A 311 -37.24 47.48 -3.85
CA VAL A 311 -38.40 47.12 -3.00
C VAL A 311 -39.81 47.09 -3.63
N GLN A 312 -40.53 45.98 -3.45
CA GLN A 312 -41.94 46.00 -3.02
C GLN A 312 -42.35 44.76 -2.21
N THR A 313 -43.03 45.04 -1.11
CA THR A 313 -43.56 44.17 -0.07
C THR A 313 -44.92 43.61 -0.46
N GLY A 314 -45.21 42.33 -0.15
CA GLY A 314 -46.55 41.77 -0.27
C GLY A 314 -46.72 40.48 0.53
N MET A 315 -47.43 40.58 1.66
CA MET A 315 -47.85 39.46 2.52
C MET A 315 -48.95 38.65 1.85
N THR A 316 -48.97 37.32 2.02
CA THR A 316 -50.20 36.53 2.12
C THR A 316 -49.94 35.25 2.91
N THR A 317 -50.57 35.18 4.08
CA THR A 317 -50.72 34.02 4.95
C THR A 317 -51.79 33.09 4.37
N GLN A 318 -51.51 31.80 4.22
CA GLN A 318 -52.55 30.79 4.12
C GLN A 318 -52.39 29.74 5.23
N VAL A 319 -53.47 29.64 6.00
CA VAL A 319 -53.76 28.70 7.07
C VAL A 319 -54.36 27.45 6.43
N PHE A 320 -53.86 26.27 6.79
CA PHE A 320 -54.56 25.01 6.59
C PHE A 320 -54.56 24.22 7.91
N THR A 321 -55.76 23.91 8.38
CA THR A 321 -56.08 22.92 9.43
C THR A 321 -57.05 21.88 8.83
N PRO A 322 -57.23 20.71 9.48
CA PRO A 322 -57.23 19.41 8.81
C PRO A 322 -58.63 18.80 8.69
N GLU A 323 -58.81 17.85 7.78
CA GLU A 323 -60.03 17.06 7.66
C GLU A 323 -59.75 15.56 7.83
N THR A 324 -60.53 14.99 8.75
CA THR A 324 -60.57 13.59 9.18
C THR A 324 -61.67 12.86 8.41
N ALA A 325 -61.37 11.67 7.88
CA ALA A 325 -62.40 10.67 7.60
C ALA A 325 -61.82 9.24 7.62
N ALA A 326 -62.39 8.41 8.49
CA ALA A 326 -62.20 6.97 8.54
C ALA A 326 -62.95 6.26 7.41
N PRO A 327 -62.69 4.95 7.19
CA PRO A 327 -63.83 4.05 7.25
C PRO A 327 -63.58 2.75 8.02
N LYS A 328 -64.71 2.25 8.52
CA LYS A 328 -64.97 1.04 9.28
C LYS A 328 -65.33 -0.09 8.30
N ILE A 329 -64.69 -1.25 8.39
CA ILE A 329 -65.27 -2.49 7.86
C ILE A 329 -64.94 -3.62 8.85
N SER A 330 -65.99 -4.31 9.31
CA SER A 330 -65.95 -5.57 10.02
C SER A 330 -66.63 -6.62 9.14
N LEU A 331 -66.08 -7.83 9.02
CA LEU A 331 -66.74 -9.09 9.43
C LEU A 331 -65.90 -10.33 9.04
N THR A 332 -65.69 -11.18 10.06
CA THR A 332 -65.73 -12.66 10.09
C THR A 332 -65.04 -13.50 9.00
N ASN A 333 -64.15 -14.40 9.41
CA ASN A 333 -64.50 -15.82 9.45
C ASN A 333 -63.67 -16.63 10.45
N GLU A 334 -64.43 -17.48 11.12
CA GLU A 334 -64.15 -18.51 12.10
C GLU A 334 -63.44 -19.72 11.46
N VAL A 335 -62.70 -20.51 12.27
CA VAL A 335 -62.67 -22.01 12.28
C VAL A 335 -61.29 -22.59 12.67
N LYS A 336 -61.31 -23.21 13.86
CA LYS A 336 -60.62 -24.44 14.35
C LYS A 336 -59.09 -24.51 14.50
N GLN A 337 -58.68 -24.45 15.77
CA GLN A 337 -57.63 -25.27 16.41
C GLN A 337 -57.89 -26.79 16.24
N PRO A 338 -56.92 -27.74 16.40
CA PRO A 338 -56.35 -28.11 17.71
C PRO A 338 -54.90 -28.66 17.76
N TRP A 339 -54.43 -28.80 19.01
CA TRP A 339 -53.28 -29.56 19.56
C TRP A 339 -51.90 -28.90 19.47
N SER A 340 -51.01 -28.98 20.47
CA SER A 340 -51.04 -29.15 21.93
C SER A 340 -49.57 -29.13 22.36
N GLU A 341 -49.30 -28.56 23.54
CA GLU A 341 -48.25 -28.93 24.51
C GLU A 341 -46.88 -29.42 24.01
N ILE A 342 -45.81 -28.70 24.36
CA ILE A 342 -44.78 -29.18 25.29
C ILE A 342 -44.20 -27.97 26.03
N SER A 343 -44.18 -28.12 27.35
CA SER A 343 -43.55 -27.30 28.37
C SER A 343 -42.02 -27.35 28.31
N GLY A 344 -41.34 -26.28 28.74
CA GLY A 344 -39.91 -26.40 29.07
C GLY A 344 -39.09 -25.11 29.11
N SER A 345 -39.28 -24.36 30.20
CA SER A 345 -38.33 -23.46 30.87
C SER A 345 -37.65 -22.31 30.10
N GLU A 346 -38.12 -21.12 30.46
CA GLU A 346 -37.38 -19.87 30.65
C GLU A 346 -35.89 -20.02 31.02
N SER A 347 -35.02 -19.32 30.31
CA SER A 347 -34.29 -18.19 30.89
C SER A 347 -33.67 -17.31 29.79
N ASP A 348 -34.25 -16.12 29.67
CA ASP A 348 -33.55 -14.84 29.64
C ASP A 348 -32.43 -14.62 28.59
N VAL A 349 -32.75 -13.90 27.51
CA VAL A 349 -32.62 -12.42 27.40
C VAL A 349 -32.62 -12.00 25.91
N ASN A 350 -33.64 -11.19 25.57
CA ASN A 350 -33.76 -10.12 24.57
C ASN A 350 -32.88 -10.12 23.30
N LYS A 351 -33.42 -10.13 22.06
CA LYS A 351 -34.44 -9.27 21.36
C LYS A 351 -33.79 -8.21 20.45
N PHE A 352 -34.36 -8.10 19.23
CA PHE A 352 -34.02 -7.28 18.04
C PHE A 352 -33.01 -7.94 17.07
N ALA A 353 -33.29 -8.18 15.78
CA ALA A 353 -34.32 -7.67 14.86
C ALA A 353 -34.68 -8.68 13.74
N ASN A 354 -35.86 -8.45 13.17
CA ASN A 354 -36.57 -9.22 12.16
C ASN A 354 -35.82 -9.52 10.85
N GLU A 355 -36.10 -10.73 10.35
CA GLU A 355 -36.13 -11.14 8.95
C GLU A 355 -37.05 -10.25 8.10
N LEU A 356 -36.64 -10.02 6.86
CA LEU A 356 -37.55 -9.67 5.77
C LEU A 356 -37.32 -10.65 4.62
N HIS A 357 -38.44 -11.23 4.22
CA HIS A 357 -38.63 -12.36 3.32
C HIS A 357 -38.16 -12.15 1.89
N ALA A 358 -37.93 -13.30 1.26
CA ALA A 358 -37.80 -13.54 -0.17
C ALA A 358 -38.93 -12.94 -1.02
N SER A 359 -38.59 -12.57 -2.25
CA SER A 359 -39.53 -12.47 -3.36
C SER A 359 -38.90 -13.04 -4.62
N ASP A 360 -39.66 -13.97 -5.22
CA ASP A 360 -39.47 -14.65 -6.48
C ASP A 360 -39.50 -13.74 -7.71
N GLY A 361 -38.90 -14.26 -8.79
CA GLY A 361 -39.49 -14.25 -10.13
C GLY A 361 -39.25 -13.02 -11.00
N GLU A 362 -38.53 -13.22 -12.11
CA GLU A 362 -39.07 -12.97 -13.47
C GLU A 362 -38.03 -13.29 -14.55
N ARG A 363 -38.57 -13.84 -15.65
CA ARG A 363 -37.90 -14.32 -16.84
C ARG A 363 -37.47 -13.14 -17.71
N PHE A 364 -36.25 -13.18 -18.26
CA PHE A 364 -36.00 -12.54 -19.56
C PHE A 364 -35.17 -13.43 -20.48
N SER A 365 -35.90 -14.01 -21.42
CA SER A 365 -35.43 -14.37 -22.75
C SER A 365 -34.96 -13.10 -23.47
N THR A 366 -33.85 -13.17 -24.23
CA THR A 366 -33.79 -12.93 -25.69
C THR A 366 -32.37 -12.51 -26.10
N LYS A 367 -31.98 -13.01 -27.29
CA LYS A 367 -31.00 -12.44 -28.23
C LYS A 367 -29.52 -12.80 -28.06
N ARG A 368 -29.18 -13.91 -28.73
CA ARG A 368 -27.93 -14.04 -29.49
C ARG A 368 -27.75 -12.79 -30.37
N ILE A 369 -26.64 -12.11 -30.16
CA ILE A 369 -26.10 -11.15 -31.13
C ILE A 369 -24.79 -11.76 -31.62
N ILE A 370 -24.79 -12.10 -32.91
CA ILE A 370 -23.61 -12.39 -33.71
C ILE A 370 -22.97 -11.03 -33.98
N LEU A 371 -21.75 -10.79 -33.49
CA LEU A 371 -20.94 -9.66 -33.95
C LEU A 371 -19.61 -10.15 -34.52
N SER A 372 -19.48 -9.81 -35.79
CA SER A 372 -18.38 -9.90 -36.73
C SER A 372 -17.00 -9.56 -36.15
N SER A 373 -16.04 -10.44 -36.46
CA SER A 373 -14.60 -10.18 -36.40
C SER A 373 -14.22 -9.01 -37.30
N SER A 374 -13.69 -7.94 -36.72
CA SER A 374 -13.01 -6.86 -37.43
C SER A 374 -11.50 -6.99 -37.20
N THR A 375 -10.82 -7.31 -38.29
CA THR A 375 -9.38 -7.26 -38.49
C THR A 375 -8.92 -5.80 -38.42
N LEU A 376 -8.00 -5.50 -37.50
CA LEU A 376 -7.35 -4.20 -37.38
C LEU A 376 -5.87 -4.36 -37.71
N GLY A 377 -5.44 -3.56 -38.69
CA GLY A 377 -4.16 -3.63 -39.35
C GLY A 377 -2.96 -3.31 -38.46
N GLU A 378 -1.89 -4.00 -38.82
CA GLU A 378 -0.56 -3.94 -38.23
C GLU A 378 0.16 -2.67 -38.69
N SER A 379 0.36 -1.72 -37.77
CA SER A 379 1.16 -0.51 -38.02
C SER A 379 2.64 -0.81 -37.82
N ASN A 380 3.38 -0.92 -38.92
CA ASN A 380 4.84 -0.93 -38.93
C ASN A 380 5.40 0.44 -38.50
N LEU A 381 6.07 0.50 -37.35
CA LEU A 381 6.95 1.62 -36.97
C LEU A 381 8.41 1.29 -37.30
N PRO A 382 9.18 2.25 -37.85
CA PRO A 382 10.59 2.04 -38.15
C PRO A 382 11.44 2.04 -36.88
N SER A 383 12.35 1.07 -36.82
CA SER A 383 13.39 0.89 -35.81
C SER A 383 14.30 2.12 -35.70
N GLN A 384 14.39 2.72 -34.52
CA GLN A 384 15.43 3.72 -34.23
C GLN A 384 16.73 3.05 -33.75
N PRO A 385 17.91 3.58 -34.15
CA PRO A 385 19.19 3.04 -33.73
C PRO A 385 19.46 3.29 -32.24
N LEU A 386 20.01 2.27 -31.58
CA LEU A 386 20.51 2.28 -30.21
C LEU A 386 21.55 3.41 -30.01
N LEU A 387 21.16 4.47 -29.30
CA LEU A 387 22.07 5.50 -28.83
C LEU A 387 22.81 4.97 -27.58
N VAL A 388 24.08 4.61 -27.75
CA VAL A 388 24.99 4.24 -26.67
C VAL A 388 25.22 5.48 -25.80
N ALA A 389 24.78 5.42 -24.54
CA ALA A 389 24.97 6.50 -23.58
C ALA A 389 26.46 6.67 -23.26
N ALA A 390 26.98 7.87 -23.53
CA ALA A 390 28.34 8.25 -23.19
C ALA A 390 28.54 8.27 -21.67
N PRO A 391 29.73 7.86 -21.16
CA PRO A 391 30.03 7.91 -19.73
C PRO A 391 30.02 9.35 -19.23
N GLU A 392 29.33 9.59 -18.11
CA GLU A 392 29.26 10.93 -17.51
C GLU A 392 30.64 11.41 -17.05
N PRO A 393 30.95 12.70 -17.23
CA PRO A 393 32.26 13.23 -16.91
C PRO A 393 32.45 13.40 -15.39
N PRO A 394 33.65 13.10 -14.86
CA PRO A 394 33.93 12.94 -13.43
C PRO A 394 33.82 14.21 -12.57
N TRP A 395 33.57 15.38 -13.16
CA TRP A 395 33.48 16.65 -12.43
C TRP A 395 32.10 16.92 -11.79
N MET A 396 31.07 16.13 -12.09
CA MET A 396 29.74 16.28 -11.47
C MET A 396 29.62 15.73 -10.04
N SER A 397 30.58 14.93 -9.55
CA SER A 397 30.54 14.43 -8.15
C SER A 397 31.00 15.49 -7.15
N LEU A 398 31.91 16.38 -7.55
CA LEU A 398 32.49 17.41 -6.67
C LEU A 398 31.49 18.52 -6.31
N THR A 399 30.59 18.87 -7.23
CA THR A 399 29.56 19.89 -7.00
C THR A 399 28.50 19.44 -6.00
N ARG A 400 28.15 18.15 -5.97
CA ARG A 400 27.18 17.60 -5.01
C ARG A 400 27.72 17.60 -3.57
N THR A 401 29.00 17.31 -3.37
CA THR A 401 29.61 17.28 -2.04
C THR A 401 29.72 18.70 -1.43
N LEU A 402 30.03 19.71 -2.25
CA LEU A 402 30.11 21.10 -1.79
C LEU A 402 28.74 21.67 -1.37
N ILE A 403 27.65 21.28 -2.05
CA ILE A 403 26.29 21.69 -1.68
C ILE A 403 25.89 21.14 -0.31
N ILE A 404 26.27 19.90 0.01
CA ILE A 404 25.96 19.27 1.30
C ILE A 404 26.72 19.96 2.44
N ILE A 405 28.00 20.27 2.26
CA ILE A 405 28.80 20.99 3.26
C ILE A 405 28.22 22.39 3.54
N GLY A 406 27.76 23.10 2.49
CA GLY A 406 27.09 24.39 2.63
C GLY A 406 25.81 24.32 3.46
N LEU A 407 24.98 23.29 3.26
CA LEU A 407 23.73 23.12 4.01
C LEU A 407 23.97 22.81 5.50
N VAL A 408 24.99 22.00 5.82
CA VAL A 408 25.33 21.67 7.22
C VAL A 408 25.82 22.92 7.97
N LEU A 409 26.67 23.74 7.35
CA LEU A 409 27.17 24.98 7.97
C LEU A 409 26.04 26.01 8.18
N SER A 410 25.09 26.10 7.25
CA SER A 410 23.91 26.97 7.40
C SER A 410 23.01 26.53 8.56
N GLY A 411 22.86 25.22 8.80
CA GLY A 411 22.05 24.70 9.89
C GLY A 411 22.59 25.08 11.27
N VAL A 412 23.91 24.98 11.47
CA VAL A 412 24.58 25.36 12.73
C VAL A 412 24.42 26.85 13.02
N GLY A 413 24.52 27.71 11.99
CA GLY A 413 24.31 29.14 12.13
C GLY A 413 22.90 29.51 12.62
N LEU A 414 21.86 28.86 12.10
CA LEU A 414 20.47 29.12 12.49
C LEU A 414 20.19 28.71 13.95
N VAL A 415 20.79 27.63 14.44
CA VAL A 415 20.64 27.20 15.85
C VAL A 415 21.30 28.21 16.79
N LEU A 416 22.47 28.74 16.45
CA LEU A 416 23.15 29.75 17.26
C LEU A 416 22.37 31.08 17.30
N VAL A 417 21.81 31.51 16.17
CA VAL A 417 20.98 32.72 16.13
C VAL A 417 19.66 32.51 16.90
N GLY A 418 19.01 31.36 16.75
CA GLY A 418 17.78 31.04 17.46
C GLY A 418 17.97 30.97 18.99
N THR A 419 19.08 30.39 19.44
CA THR A 419 19.42 30.34 20.87
C THR A 419 19.74 31.72 21.44
N ALA A 420 20.49 32.57 20.71
CA ALA A 420 20.73 33.95 21.10
C ALA A 420 19.44 34.78 21.19
N PHE A 421 18.54 34.63 20.21
CA PHE A 421 17.25 35.32 20.20
C PHE A 421 16.33 34.86 21.34
N TRP A 422 16.28 33.55 21.62
CA TRP A 422 15.56 33.00 22.75
C TRP A 422 16.09 33.55 24.09
N TYR A 423 17.41 33.63 24.23
CA TYR A 423 18.04 34.17 25.43
C TYR A 423 17.69 35.65 25.64
N MET A 424 17.65 36.44 24.55
CA MET A 424 17.26 37.84 24.57
C MET A 424 15.77 38.04 24.93
N LEU A 425 14.88 37.12 24.51
CA LEU A 425 13.47 37.13 24.90
C LEU A 425 13.28 36.82 26.39
N ILE A 426 14.06 35.89 26.94
CA ILE A 426 14.00 35.55 28.36
C ILE A 426 14.56 36.67 29.24
N SER A 427 15.62 37.35 28.81
CA SER A 427 16.18 38.45 29.61
C SER A 427 15.21 39.63 29.73
N ARG A 428 14.45 39.95 28.67
CA ARG A 428 13.43 41.01 28.71
C ARG A 428 12.28 40.73 29.68
N ARG A 429 11.93 39.47 29.94
CA ARG A 429 10.82 39.14 30.89
C ARG A 429 11.19 39.30 32.36
N ARG A 430 12.46 39.50 32.71
CA ARG A 430 12.89 39.58 34.11
C ARG A 430 12.85 40.97 34.72
N GLU A 431 12.64 42.02 33.93
CA GLU A 431 12.60 43.40 34.45
C GLU A 431 11.24 43.80 35.05
N SER A 432 10.15 43.07 34.78
CA SER A 432 8.81 43.47 35.26
C SER A 432 8.43 42.98 36.66
N ILE A 433 9.23 42.11 37.29
CA ILE A 433 8.87 41.53 38.60
C ILE A 433 9.31 42.44 39.77
N ILE A 434 10.34 43.27 39.58
CA ILE A 434 10.85 44.15 40.64
C ILE A 434 9.92 45.35 40.87
N THR A 435 9.23 45.83 39.83
CA THR A 435 8.32 46.98 39.95
C THR A 435 7.01 46.63 40.65
N GLN A 436 6.47 45.42 40.45
CA GLN A 436 5.23 44.99 41.11
C GLN A 436 5.39 44.77 42.63
N ALA A 437 6.60 44.45 43.11
CA ALA A 437 6.86 44.29 44.54
C ALA A 437 6.94 45.63 45.29
N MET A 438 7.29 46.74 44.63
CA MET A 438 7.31 48.06 45.26
C MET A 438 5.91 48.67 45.40
N GLU A 439 4.99 48.38 44.49
CA GLU A 439 3.64 48.94 44.54
C GLU A 439 2.74 48.26 45.60
N GLN A 440 3.01 46.99 45.93
CA GLN A 440 2.30 46.26 46.98
C GLN A 440 2.72 46.66 48.41
N SER A 441 3.88 47.32 48.57
CA SER A 441 4.35 47.81 49.88
C SER A 441 3.70 49.12 50.30
N ASN A 442 3.09 49.87 49.38
CA ASN A 442 2.51 51.19 49.67
C ASN A 442 1.02 51.13 50.02
N SER A 443 0.33 50.01 49.79
CA SER A 443 -1.11 49.86 50.08
C SER A 443 -1.42 49.40 51.52
N HIS A 444 -0.45 49.48 52.44
CA HIS A 444 -0.62 49.08 53.85
C HIS A 444 -0.33 50.20 54.86
N GLN A 445 -0.14 51.44 54.40
CA GLN A 445 0.12 52.58 55.29
C GLN A 445 -1.07 53.56 55.47
N ASP A 446 -2.19 53.37 54.78
CA ASP A 446 -3.35 54.29 54.88
C ASP A 446 -4.50 53.76 55.77
N THR A 447 -4.21 52.78 56.64
CA THR A 447 -5.18 52.30 57.65
C THR A 447 -4.54 52.27 59.03
N GLU A 448 -4.28 53.45 59.61
CA GLU A 448 -4.22 53.69 61.05
C GLU A 448 -4.68 55.11 61.39
#